data_AF-A0A564YQG2-F1
#
_entry.id   AF-A0A564YQG2-F1
#
_cell.length_a   1.000
_cell.length_b   1.000
_cell.length_c   1.000
_cell.angle_alpha   90.00
_cell.angle_beta   90.00
_cell.angle_gamma   90.00
#
_symmetry.space_group_name_H-M   'P 1'
#
loop_
_entity.id
_entity.type
_entity.pdbx_description
1 polymer ?
#
loop_
_entity_poly.entity_id
_entity_poly.type
_entity_poly.pdbx_seq_one_letter_code
_entity_poly.pdbx_strand_id
1 'polypeptide(L)' 'HWREGNLRSSTKCCLCKKLCASSECLTGYRCLWCGTAAHAGCSRKLPVECDFGPLRNIMLPPWAVSLPRPDIPSE' A
#
# COMPACT_ATOMS: atom_id res chain seq x y z
N HIS A 1 -1.89 -1.56 -7.59
CA HIS A 1 -0.50 -1.43 -7.07
C HIS A 1 -0.26 -2.41 -5.94
N TRP A 2 0.40 -3.54 -6.18
CA TRP A 2 0.70 -4.54 -5.14
C TRP A 2 2.20 -4.83 -5.09
N ARG A 3 2.75 -4.93 -3.89
CA ARG A 3 4.12 -5.41 -3.65
C ARG A 3 4.08 -6.63 -2.75
N GLU A 4 4.84 -7.64 -3.12
CA GLU A 4 4.92 -8.90 -2.40
C GLU A 4 5.83 -8.77 -1.18
N GLY A 5 5.45 -9.43 -0.09
CA GLY A 5 6.26 -9.57 1.11
C GLY A 5 6.44 -8.30 1.95
N ASN A 6 7.44 -8.34 2.84
CA ASN A 6 7.77 -7.30 3.81
C ASN A 6 6.59 -6.84 4.68
N LEU A 7 5.70 -7.78 4.99
CA LEU A 7 4.57 -7.56 5.88
C LEU A 7 5.03 -7.74 7.33
N ARG A 8 4.48 -6.91 8.24
CA ARG A 8 4.67 -7.11 9.69
C ARG A 8 4.00 -8.43 10.10
N SER A 9 4.52 -9.14 11.09
CA SER A 9 4.00 -10.45 11.53
C SER A 9 2.52 -10.41 11.95
N SER A 10 2.03 -9.27 12.42
CA SER A 10 0.62 -9.05 12.81
C SER A 10 -0.30 -8.63 11.66
N THR A 11 0.19 -8.58 10.42
CA THR A 11 -0.58 -8.10 9.26
C THR A 11 -1.70 -9.09 8.92
N LYS A 12 -2.92 -8.58 8.82
CA LYS A 12 -4.12 -9.36 8.46
C LYS A 12 -4.56 -9.04 7.04
N CYS A 13 -5.05 -10.06 6.34
CA CYS A 13 -5.65 -9.90 5.02
C CYS A 13 -6.95 -9.07 5.12
N CYS A 14 -7.09 -8.07 4.26
CA CYS A 14 -8.28 -7.22 4.21
C CYS A 14 -9.55 -7.99 3.82
N LEU A 15 -9.43 -9.10 3.08
CA LEU A 15 -10.55 -9.93 2.63
C LEU A 15 -10.96 -10.98 3.67
N CYS A 16 -10.06 -11.90 4.03
CA CYS A 16 -10.39 -13.04 4.89
C CYS A 16 -10.10 -12.82 6.39
N LYS A 17 -9.48 -11.68 6.75
CA LYS A 17 -9.11 -11.27 8.12
C LYS A 17 -8.10 -12.18 8.85
N LYS A 18 -7.57 -13.21 8.18
CA LYS A 18 -6.49 -14.07 8.70
C LYS A 18 -5.12 -13.42 8.50
N LEU A 19 -4.12 -13.86 9.27
CA LEU A 19 -2.73 -13.44 9.10
C LEU A 19 -2.25 -13.73 7.67
N CYS A 20 -1.58 -12.76 7.07
CA CYS A 20 -1.06 -12.87 5.70
C CYS A 20 0.46 -12.73 5.60
N ALA A 21 1.14 -12.54 6.71
CA ALA A 21 2.59 -12.63 6.82
C ALA A 21 3.03 -14.05 7.24
N SER A 22 4.25 -14.43 6.89
CA SER A 22 4.93 -15.68 7.29
C SER A 22 6.35 -15.33 7.75
N SER A 23 6.88 -16.10 8.70
CA SER A 23 8.28 -16.03 9.15
C SER A 23 9.24 -16.80 8.24
N GLU A 24 8.72 -17.76 7.48
CA GLU A 24 9.48 -18.72 6.68
C GLU A 24 9.74 -18.17 5.27
N CYS A 25 8.79 -17.39 4.73
CA CYS A 25 8.92 -16.83 3.40
C CYS A 25 8.22 -15.47 3.24
N LEU A 26 8.68 -14.70 2.26
CA LEU A 26 8.00 -13.48 1.82
C LEU A 26 6.69 -13.89 1.14
N THR A 27 5.58 -13.72 1.85
CA THR A 27 4.24 -14.02 1.35
C THR A 27 3.28 -12.86 1.58
N GLY A 28 2.15 -12.90 0.88
CA GLY A 28 1.15 -11.85 0.89
C GLY A 28 1.59 -10.62 0.10
N TYR A 29 0.63 -9.73 -0.13
CA TYR A 29 0.82 -8.50 -0.88
C TYR A 29 0.35 -7.30 -0.07
N ARG A 30 1.06 -6.18 -0.21
CA ARG A 30 0.67 -4.87 0.32
C ARG A 30 0.36 -3.90 -0.83
N CYS A 31 -0.73 -3.17 -0.69
CA CYS A 31 -1.04 -2.08 -1.59
C CYS A 31 -0.17 -0.87 -1.25
N LEU A 32 0.56 -0.33 -2.22
CA LEU A 32 1.44 0.82 -2.00
C LEU A 32 0.68 2.13 -1.79
N TRP A 33 -0.58 2.19 -2.18
CA TRP A 33 -1.37 3.42 -2.15
C TRP A 33 -2.17 3.53 -0.86
N CYS A 34 -2.97 2.50 -0.53
CA CYS A 34 -3.79 2.51 0.69
C CYS A 34 -3.16 1.73 1.86
N GLY A 35 -2.04 1.04 1.65
CA GLY A 35 -1.34 0.27 2.69
C GLY A 35 -2.00 -1.05 3.10
N THR A 36 -3.18 -1.38 2.55
CA THR A 36 -3.89 -2.64 2.86
C THR A 36 -3.08 -3.87 2.43
N ALA A 37 -3.31 -5.00 3.09
CA ALA A 37 -2.63 -6.25 2.78
C ALA A 37 -3.61 -7.38 2.42
N ALA A 38 -3.20 -8.29 1.56
CA ALA A 38 -4.00 -9.45 1.17
C ALA A 38 -3.12 -10.66 0.84
N HIS A 39 -3.63 -11.88 1.01
CA HIS A 39 -2.98 -13.07 0.44
C HIS A 39 -2.97 -13.00 -1.09
N ALA A 40 -2.03 -13.71 -1.73
CA ALA A 40 -1.96 -13.83 -3.19
C ALA A 40 -3.28 -14.26 -3.84
N GLY A 41 -3.99 -15.22 -3.23
CA GLY A 41 -5.31 -15.65 -3.72
C GLY A 41 -6.43 -14.65 -3.44
N CYS A 42 -6.32 -13.87 -2.37
CA CYS A 42 -7.32 -12.89 -1.97
C CYS A 42 -7.21 -11.59 -2.78
N SER A 43 -5.99 -11.15 -3.13
CA SER A 43 -5.76 -9.93 -3.90
C SER A 43 -6.45 -9.97 -5.26
N ARG A 44 -6.55 -11.15 -5.88
CA ARG A 44 -7.27 -11.38 -7.16
C ARG A 44 -8.78 -11.16 -7.07
N LYS A 45 -9.36 -11.18 -5.87
CA LYS A 45 -10.80 -10.94 -5.64
C LYS A 45 -11.11 -9.48 -5.29
N LEU A 46 -10.09 -8.65 -5.16
CA LEU A 46 -10.23 -7.22 -4.85
C LEU A 46 -10.29 -6.41 -6.16
N PRO A 47 -10.86 -5.18 -6.11
CA PRO A 47 -10.79 -4.26 -7.23
C PRO A 47 -9.34 -4.02 -7.71
N VAL A 48 -9.17 -3.88 -9.02
CA VAL A 48 -7.87 -3.59 -9.64
C VAL A 48 -7.40 -2.18 -9.28
N GLU A 49 -8.34 -1.23 -9.28
CA GLU A 49 -8.13 0.15 -8.87
C GLU A 49 -8.23 0.29 -7.36
N CYS A 50 -7.32 1.07 -6.78
CA CYS A 50 -7.32 1.36 -5.36
C CYS A 50 -8.01 2.70 -5.09
N ASP A 51 -8.96 2.68 -4.16
CA ASP A 51 -9.71 3.84 -3.68
C ASP A 51 -8.94 4.71 -2.66
N PHE A 52 -7.64 4.44 -2.46
CA PHE A 52 -6.76 5.00 -1.44
C PHE A 52 -7.17 4.73 0.01
N GLY A 53 -8.31 4.10 0.25
CA GLY A 53 -8.82 3.72 1.57
C GLY A 53 -8.74 4.87 2.59
N PRO A 54 -8.23 4.62 3.82
CA PRO A 54 -8.11 5.65 4.86
C PRO A 54 -7.23 6.84 4.47
N LEU A 55 -6.34 6.67 3.49
CA LEU A 55 -5.41 7.71 3.05
C LEU A 55 -6.00 8.62 1.97
N ARG A 56 -7.20 8.31 1.43
CA ARG A 56 -7.84 9.03 0.32
C ARG A 56 -7.86 10.55 0.51
N ASN A 57 -8.15 11.02 1.71
CA ASN A 57 -8.31 12.45 1.98
C ASN A 57 -6.98 13.19 2.19
N ILE A 58 -5.85 12.48 2.25
CA ILE A 58 -4.51 13.06 2.42
C ILE A 58 -3.59 12.78 1.22
N MET A 59 -4.10 12.09 0.19
CA MET A 59 -3.35 11.86 -1.04
C MET A 59 -3.29 13.15 -1.86
N LEU A 60 -2.07 13.64 -2.07
CA LEU A 60 -1.83 14.78 -2.93
C LEU A 60 -1.82 14.33 -4.39
N PRO A 61 -2.53 15.04 -5.28
CA PRO A 61 -2.41 14.77 -6.70
C PRO A 61 -1.02 15.19 -7.21
N PRO A 62 -0.55 14.65 -8.35
CA PRO A 62 0.78 14.94 -8.87
C PRO A 62 1.07 16.44 -9.06
N TRP A 63 0.06 17.23 -9.43
CA TRP A 63 0.19 18.69 -9.62
C TRP A 63 0.29 19.49 -8.31
N ALA A 64 0.00 18.87 -7.16
CA ALA A 64 0.14 19.50 -5.85
C ALA A 64 1.54 19.31 -5.25
N VAL A 65 2.46 18.65 -5.97
CA VAL A 65 3.83 18.42 -5.53
C VAL A 65 4.79 18.89 -6.61
N SER A 66 5.70 19.79 -6.27
CA SER A 66 6.78 20.23 -7.15
C SER A 66 8.13 19.83 -6.58
N LEU A 67 9.10 19.52 -7.45
CA LEU A 67 10.48 19.37 -7.01
C LEU A 67 10.96 20.71 -6.41
N PRO A 68 11.82 20.68 -5.37
CA PRO A 68 12.46 21.87 -4.87
C PRO A 68 13.17 22.57 -6.03
N ARG A 69 12.92 23.86 -6.19
CA ARG A 69 13.63 24.67 -7.18
C ARG A 69 15.03 24.95 -6.62
N PRO A 70 16.10 24.41 -7.21
CA PRO A 70 17.46 24.59 -6.66
C PRO A 70 17.92 26.06 -6.70
N ASP A 71 17.24 26.89 -7.49
CA ASP A 71 17.44 28.33 -7.64
C ASP A 71 16.72 29.18 -6.57
N ILE A 72 15.86 28.59 -5.73
CA ILE A 72 15.14 29.31 -4.68
C ILE A 72 15.61 28.79 -3.32
N PRO A 73 16.24 29.62 -2.47
CA PRO A 73 16.56 29.23 -1.11
C PRO A 73 15.28 28.79 -0.39
N SER A 74 15.30 27.59 0.19
CA SER A 74 14.25 27.16 1.11
C SER A 74 14.29 28.06 2.34
N GLU A 75 13.24 28.85 2.56
CA GLU A 75 13.01 29.60 3.81
C GLU A 75 13.11 28.70 5.05
#